data_AF-A0A976L021-F1
#
_entry.id   AF-A0A976L021-F1
#
_cell.length_a   1.000
_cell.length_b   1.000
_cell.length_c   1.000
_cell.angle_alpha   90.00
_cell.angle_beta   90.00
_cell.angle_gamma   90.00
#
_symmetry.space_group_name_H-M   'P 1'
#
loop_
_entity.id
_entity.type
_entity.pdbx_description
1 polymer ?
#
loop_
_entity_poly.entity_id
_entity_poly.type
_entity_poly.pdbx_seq_one_letter_code
_entity_poly.pdbx_strand_id
1 'polypeptide(L)'
;MATTDRKDRTVIRFHSGSGIYLKDGATDWENIGEAISAKLTRKSNELAVTFMSGDIMKKRGSRECSVAIVLAQDNKTILDRIDALMDKTVIMAIDNGLMGTKRQCFYFKEIELIDTFDIDMSGDKHQALGISALVYPQTAVFAVTPSTGLPTECGLTGASPITGTNRFYTIVEETPA
;
A
#
# COMPACT_ATOMS: atom_id res chain seq x y z
N MET A 1 -16.64 -21.43 -24.95
CA MET A 1 -17.07 -20.18 -24.29
C MET A 1 -16.13 -19.92 -23.13
N ALA A 2 -15.28 -18.90 -23.20
CA ALA A 2 -14.39 -18.52 -22.11
C ALA A 2 -15.13 -17.51 -21.22
N THR A 3 -15.58 -17.95 -20.04
CA THR A 3 -16.13 -17.06 -19.02
C THR A 3 -15.00 -16.27 -18.39
N THR A 4 -15.03 -14.96 -18.62
CA THR A 4 -14.09 -13.98 -18.10
C THR A 4 -14.26 -13.82 -16.58
N ASP A 5 -13.44 -14.52 -15.78
CA ASP A 5 -13.36 -14.43 -14.30
C ASP A 5 -12.77 -13.09 -13.79
N ARG A 6 -13.09 -11.96 -14.43
CA ARG A 6 -12.69 -10.61 -13.98
C ARG A 6 -13.88 -9.90 -13.32
N LYS A 7 -14.24 -10.24 -12.08
CA LYS A 7 -15.22 -9.41 -11.35
C LYS A 7 -14.89 -8.96 -9.92
N ASP A 8 -13.88 -9.49 -9.23
CA ASP A 8 -13.66 -9.10 -7.82
C ASP A 8 -12.27 -8.55 -7.47
N ARG A 9 -11.61 -7.88 -8.43
CA ARG A 9 -10.32 -7.21 -8.17
C ARG A 9 -10.40 -5.72 -8.47
N THR A 10 -10.37 -4.90 -7.43
CA THR A 10 -10.08 -3.46 -7.56
C THR A 10 -8.56 -3.29 -7.57
N VAL A 11 -8.06 -2.60 -8.60
CA VAL A 11 -6.63 -2.27 -8.74
C VAL A 11 -6.50 -0.75 -8.76
N ILE A 12 -5.74 -0.21 -7.81
CA ILE A 12 -5.33 1.19 -7.82
C ILE A 12 -3.85 1.24 -8.21
N ARG A 13 -3.51 2.10 -9.17
CA ARG A 13 -2.13 2.34 -9.61
C ARG A 13 -1.65 3.67 -9.03
N PHE A 14 -0.40 3.72 -8.64
CA PHE A 14 0.27 4.94 -8.17
C PHE A 14 1.16 5.51 -9.28
N HIS A 15 1.50 6.79 -9.18
CA HIS A 15 2.40 7.47 -10.09
C HIS A 15 3.86 7.07 -9.86
N SER A 16 4.67 7.06 -10.92
CA SER A 16 6.13 6.90 -10.80
C SER A 16 6.75 8.13 -10.13
N GLY A 17 7.84 7.96 -9.39
CA GLY A 17 8.46 9.01 -8.58
C GLY A 17 7.75 9.26 -7.25
N SER A 18 6.78 8.41 -6.88
CA SER A 18 6.12 8.49 -5.57
C SER A 18 7.10 8.12 -4.46
N GLY A 19 7.28 9.00 -3.47
CA GLY A 19 8.09 8.70 -2.29
C GLY A 19 7.42 7.64 -1.41
N ILE A 20 8.19 6.64 -0.99
CA ILE A 20 7.70 5.54 -0.15
C ILE A 20 8.30 5.70 1.23
N TYR A 21 7.43 5.86 2.22
CA TYR A 21 7.82 6.12 3.60
C TYR A 21 7.33 5.00 4.51
N LEU A 22 8.21 4.51 5.38
CA LEU A 22 7.91 3.51 6.39
C LEU A 22 8.16 4.06 7.81
N LYS A 23 7.44 3.52 8.79
CA LYS A 23 7.62 3.82 10.20
C LYS A 23 7.40 2.57 11.06
N ASP A 24 8.38 2.25 11.91
CA ASP A 24 8.36 1.11 12.85
C ASP A 24 8.06 1.62 14.27
N GLY A 25 6.80 1.54 14.69
CA GLY A 25 6.36 2.01 16.01
C GLY A 25 6.47 3.53 16.19
N ALA A 26 7.24 3.97 17.20
CA ALA A 26 7.38 5.38 17.57
C ALA A 26 8.51 6.12 16.83
N THR A 27 9.25 5.45 15.94
CA THR A 27 10.35 6.07 15.19
C THR A 27 9.86 7.18 14.26
N ASP A 28 10.76 8.03 13.80
CA ASP A 28 10.46 8.97 12.71
C ASP A 28 10.18 8.22 11.40
N TRP A 29 9.55 8.92 10.46
CA TRP A 29 9.32 8.42 9.11
C TRP A 29 10.64 8.30 8.37
N GLU A 30 10.81 7.19 7.65
CA GLU A 30 11.98 6.91 6.85
C GLU A 30 11.57 6.73 5.39
N ASN A 31 12.17 7.50 4.49
CA ASN A 31 11.99 7.32 3.05
C ASN A 31 12.88 6.16 2.57
N ILE A 32 12.26 5.11 2.04
CA ILE A 32 12.97 3.93 1.53
C ILE A 32 13.23 3.99 0.02
N GLY A 33 12.81 5.08 -0.64
CA GLY A 33 13.10 5.36 -2.04
C GLY A 33 11.88 5.81 -2.83
N GLU A 34 12.11 6.05 -4.11
CA GLU A 34 11.07 6.42 -5.07
C GLU A 34 10.54 5.18 -5.80
N ALA A 35 9.22 5.09 -5.91
CA ALA A 35 8.58 4.01 -6.68
C ALA A 35 8.70 4.27 -8.19
N ILE A 36 9.30 3.32 -8.90
CA ILE A 36 9.18 3.19 -10.36
C ILE A 36 7.74 2.81 -10.71
N SER A 37 7.16 1.87 -9.95
CA SER A 37 5.76 1.50 -10.08
C SER A 37 5.22 1.01 -8.75
N ALA A 38 3.94 1.25 -8.48
CA ALA A 38 3.27 0.59 -7.37
C ALA A 38 1.83 0.21 -7.75
N LYS A 39 1.30 -0.81 -7.07
CA LYS A 39 -0.01 -1.38 -7.33
C LYS A 39 -0.66 -1.87 -6.04
N LEU A 40 -1.81 -1.28 -5.71
CA LEU A 40 -2.69 -1.77 -4.65
C LEU A 40 -3.67 -2.78 -5.25
N THR A 41 -3.70 -3.98 -4.68
CA THR A 41 -4.62 -5.04 -5.06
C THR A 41 -5.53 -5.38 -3.89
N ARG A 42 -6.83 -5.30 -4.13
CA ARG A 42 -7.82 -5.84 -3.21
C ARG A 42 -8.53 -7.03 -3.85
N LYS A 43 -8.55 -8.17 -3.16
CA LYS A 43 -9.30 -9.36 -3.54
C LYS A 43 -10.38 -9.64 -2.50
N SER A 44 -11.58 -9.98 -2.96
CA SER A 44 -12.61 -10.59 -2.11
C SER A 44 -12.70 -12.06 -2.49
N ASN A 45 -12.40 -12.95 -1.55
CA ASN A 45 -12.60 -14.37 -1.77
C ASN A 45 -14.11 -14.66 -1.70
N GLU A 46 -14.57 -15.61 -2.49
CA GLU A 46 -15.95 -16.12 -2.43
C GLU A 46 -15.89 -17.48 -1.73
N LEU A 47 -16.64 -17.63 -0.63
CA LEU A 47 -16.83 -18.92 0.02
C LEU A 47 -18.11 -19.54 -0.53
N ALA A 48 -17.98 -20.70 -1.18
CA ALA A 48 -19.13 -21.51 -1.56
C ALA A 48 -19.44 -22.48 -0.40
N VAL A 49 -20.69 -22.47 0.06
CA VAL A 49 -21.22 -23.44 1.01
C VAL A 49 -22.28 -24.26 0.28
N THR A 50 -22.05 -25.56 0.18
CA THR A 50 -23.02 -26.51 -0.40
C THR A 50 -23.89 -27.07 0.70
N PHE A 51 -25.21 -26.90 0.59
CA PHE A 51 -26.17 -27.49 1.51
C PHE A 51 -26.44 -28.96 1.19
N MET A 52 -27.01 -29.70 2.15
CA MET A 52 -27.41 -31.10 1.93
C MET A 52 -28.48 -31.27 0.84
N SER A 53 -29.22 -30.20 0.50
CA SER A 53 -30.16 -30.18 -0.63
C SER A 53 -29.47 -30.13 -2.00
N GLY A 54 -28.15 -29.92 -2.05
CA GLY A 54 -27.41 -29.65 -3.29
C GLY A 54 -27.39 -28.18 -3.69
N ASP A 55 -28.12 -27.31 -2.99
CA ASP A 55 -28.08 -25.87 -3.23
C ASP A 55 -26.72 -25.28 -2.82
N ILE A 56 -26.21 -24.33 -3.61
CA ILE A 56 -24.95 -23.64 -3.33
C ILE A 56 -25.23 -22.21 -2.91
N MET A 57 -24.89 -21.87 -1.67
CA MET A 57 -24.85 -20.49 -1.20
C MET A 57 -23.45 -19.93 -1.41
N LYS A 58 -23.38 -18.84 -2.17
CA LYS A 58 -22.20 -18.00 -2.30
C LYS A 58 -22.21 -16.94 -1.20
N LYS A 59 -21.22 -16.98 -0.32
CA LYS A 59 -20.99 -15.97 0.71
C LYS A 59 -19.69 -15.23 0.39
N ARG A 60 -19.66 -13.92 0.63
CA ARG A 60 -18.41 -13.16 0.60
C ARG A 60 -17.48 -13.70 1.71
N GLY A 61 -16.35 -14.27 1.30
CA GLY A 61 -15.30 -14.81 2.16
C GLY A 61 -14.36 -13.75 2.70
N SER A 62 -13.12 -14.15 3.00
CA SER A 62 -12.08 -13.23 3.48
C SER A 62 -11.74 -12.17 2.42
N ARG A 63 -11.35 -10.99 2.90
CA ARG A 63 -10.85 -9.91 2.03
C ARG A 63 -9.37 -9.76 2.27
N GLU A 64 -8.60 -9.78 1.20
CA GLU A 64 -7.15 -9.60 1.21
C GLU A 64 -6.81 -8.30 0.49
N CYS A 65 -5.84 -7.58 1.03
CA CYS A 65 -5.34 -6.35 0.46
C CYS A 65 -3.80 -6.43 0.47
N SER A 66 -3.18 -6.20 -0.68
CA SER A 66 -1.74 -6.17 -0.81
C SER A 66 -1.28 -4.97 -1.63
N VAL A 67 -0.10 -4.47 -1.31
CA VAL A 67 0.59 -3.41 -2.05
C VAL A 67 1.85 -4.02 -2.63
N ALA A 68 2.05 -3.90 -3.94
CA ALA A 68 3.30 -4.26 -4.59
C ALA A 68 3.97 -2.99 -5.09
N ILE A 69 5.24 -2.79 -4.78
CA ILE A 69 6.04 -1.61 -5.07
C ILE A 69 7.33 -2.07 -5.75
N VAL A 70 7.74 -1.33 -6.77
CA VAL A 70 9.05 -1.47 -7.40
C VAL A 70 9.79 -0.17 -7.15
N LEU A 71 10.87 -0.23 -6.38
CA LEU A 71 11.72 0.92 -6.06
C LEU A 71 12.86 1.05 -7.05
N ALA A 72 13.30 2.27 -7.33
CA ALA A 72 14.61 2.52 -7.92
C ALA A 72 15.68 2.31 -6.83
N GLN A 73 16.63 1.40 -7.06
CA GLN A 73 17.71 1.13 -6.11
C GLN A 73 18.94 1.99 -6.40
N ASP A 74 19.52 2.54 -5.33
CA ASP A 74 20.81 3.23 -5.37
C ASP A 74 21.79 2.81 -4.24
N ASN A 75 21.39 2.05 -3.21
CA ASN A 75 22.31 1.71 -2.11
C ASN A 75 21.95 0.44 -1.26
N LYS A 76 22.99 -0.32 -0.86
CA LYS A 76 22.94 -1.47 0.08
C LYS A 76 22.23 -1.14 1.39
N THR A 77 22.37 0.08 1.92
CA THR A 77 21.76 0.49 3.19
C THR A 77 20.24 0.32 3.18
N ILE A 78 19.58 0.56 2.04
CA ILE A 78 18.13 0.43 1.90
C ILE A 78 17.74 -1.06 1.92
N LEU A 79 18.53 -1.93 1.31
CA LEU A 79 18.31 -3.39 1.34
C LEU A 79 18.41 -3.92 2.78
N ASP A 80 19.52 -3.62 3.47
CA ASP A 80 19.70 -4.05 4.87
C ASP A 80 18.55 -3.55 5.76
N ARG A 81 18.03 -2.36 5.45
CA ARG A 81 16.92 -1.78 6.20
C ARG A 81 15.60 -2.51 5.94
N ILE A 82 15.28 -2.80 4.68
CA ILE A 82 14.09 -3.57 4.30
C ILE A 82 14.16 -4.96 4.93
N ASP A 83 15.33 -5.61 4.88
CA ASP A 83 15.57 -6.89 5.53
C ASP A 83 15.27 -6.83 7.04
N ALA A 84 15.70 -5.77 7.72
CA ALA A 84 15.44 -5.57 9.15
C ALA A 84 13.97 -5.24 9.49
N LEU A 85 13.14 -4.94 8.48
CA LEU A 85 11.71 -4.72 8.61
C LEU A 85 10.88 -5.93 8.18
N MET A 86 11.49 -6.96 7.61
CA MET A 86 10.83 -8.24 7.35
C MET A 86 10.32 -8.84 8.67
N ASP A 87 9.16 -9.49 8.60
CA ASP A 87 8.43 -10.06 9.75
C ASP A 87 7.94 -9.05 10.81
N LYS A 88 8.05 -7.74 10.54
CA LYS A 88 7.49 -6.69 11.39
C LYS A 88 6.23 -6.10 10.80
N THR A 89 5.34 -5.68 11.70
CA THR A 89 4.22 -4.82 11.34
C THR A 89 4.67 -3.37 11.37
N VAL A 90 4.64 -2.70 10.21
CA VAL A 90 5.02 -1.29 10.06
C VAL A 90 3.87 -0.45 9.55
N ILE A 91 4.01 0.86 9.67
CA ILE A 91 3.14 1.85 9.03
C ILE A 91 3.78 2.25 7.70
N MET A 92 2.97 2.39 6.66
CA MET A 92 3.44 2.85 5.35
C MET A 92 2.63 4.04 4.85
N ALA A 93 3.34 5.00 4.24
CA ALA A 93 2.76 6.09 3.48
C ALA A 93 3.36 6.12 2.07
N ILE A 94 2.50 6.34 1.07
CA ILE A 94 2.90 6.52 -0.32
C ILE A 94 2.44 7.91 -0.74
N ASP A 95 3.39 8.80 -0.98
CA ASP A 95 3.12 10.11 -1.54
C ASP A 95 2.93 9.99 -3.05
N ASN A 96 1.68 10.10 -3.50
CA ASN A 96 1.29 9.92 -4.89
C ASN A 96 1.35 11.24 -5.69
N GLY A 97 1.98 12.29 -5.12
CA GLY A 97 2.13 13.59 -5.77
C GLY A 97 0.80 14.32 -5.97
N LEU A 98 0.77 15.23 -6.96
CA LEU A 98 -0.40 16.06 -7.26
C LEU A 98 -1.39 15.32 -8.18
N MET A 99 -2.62 15.15 -7.69
CA MET A 99 -3.76 14.75 -8.48
C MET A 99 -4.67 15.97 -8.70
N GLY A 100 -4.50 16.64 -9.84
CA GLY A 100 -5.14 17.93 -10.10
C GLY A 100 -4.53 19.02 -9.22
N THR A 101 -5.35 19.68 -8.40
CA THR A 101 -4.91 20.74 -7.48
C THR A 101 -4.63 20.25 -6.06
N LYS A 102 -4.74 18.94 -5.81
CA LYS A 102 -4.53 18.37 -4.48
C LYS A 102 -3.38 17.37 -4.48
N ARG A 103 -2.56 17.39 -3.45
CA ARG A 103 -1.59 16.32 -3.18
C ARG A 103 -2.32 15.14 -2.57
N GLN A 104 -2.02 13.94 -3.05
CA GLN A 104 -2.67 12.71 -2.61
C GLN A 104 -1.65 11.80 -1.93
N CYS A 105 -1.95 11.36 -0.71
CA CYS A 105 -1.15 10.40 0.02
C CYS A 105 -1.99 9.18 0.40
N PHE A 106 -1.45 7.98 0.22
CA PHE A 106 -2.07 6.75 0.66
C PHE A 106 -1.41 6.29 1.94
N TYR A 107 -2.21 6.11 2.98
CA TYR A 107 -1.76 5.70 4.30
C TYR A 107 -2.26 4.30 4.64
N PHE A 108 -1.33 3.47 5.11
CA PHE A 108 -1.55 2.09 5.54
C PHE A 108 -1.08 1.94 6.98
N LYS A 109 -2.01 1.66 7.89
CA LYS A 109 -1.74 1.68 9.33
C LYS A 109 -0.92 0.48 9.80
N GLU A 110 -1.20 -0.70 9.27
CA GLU A 110 -0.55 -1.95 9.66
C GLU A 110 -0.31 -2.78 8.40
N ILE A 111 0.96 -2.87 8.01
CA ILE A 111 1.41 -3.71 6.90
C ILE A 111 2.51 -4.66 7.36
N GLU A 112 2.61 -5.80 6.69
CA GLU A 112 3.73 -6.73 6.81
C GLU A 112 4.39 -6.85 5.44
N LEU A 113 5.70 -6.64 5.39
CA LEU A 113 6.47 -6.82 4.16
C LEU A 113 6.59 -8.32 3.89
N ILE A 114 6.18 -8.76 2.70
CA ILE A 114 6.44 -10.11 2.20
C ILE A 114 7.49 -10.05 1.10
N ASP A 115 8.39 -11.01 1.15
CA ASP A 115 9.39 -11.26 0.13
C ASP A 115 8.83 -11.36 -1.29
N THR A 116 9.35 -10.49 -2.14
CA THR A 116 9.49 -10.71 -3.58
C THR A 116 10.70 -9.92 -4.08
N PHE A 117 11.87 -10.23 -3.52
CA PHE A 117 13.14 -9.69 -4.00
C PHE A 117 13.38 -10.15 -5.43
N ASP A 118 13.16 -9.25 -6.38
CA ASP A 118 13.59 -9.39 -7.77
C ASP A 118 14.53 -8.23 -8.08
N ILE A 119 15.83 -8.50 -8.05
CA ILE A 119 16.88 -7.54 -8.41
C ILE A 119 17.33 -7.88 -9.83
N ASP A 120 16.78 -7.17 -10.82
CA ASP A 120 17.18 -7.28 -12.22
C ASP A 120 18.21 -6.19 -12.56
N MET A 121 19.33 -6.61 -13.16
CA MET A 121 20.34 -5.75 -13.76
C MET A 121 20.52 -6.14 -15.22
N SER A 122 19.57 -5.75 -16.07
CA SER A 122 19.77 -5.78 -17.52
C SER A 122 20.35 -4.46 -17.99
N GLY A 123 21.24 -4.48 -19.00
CA GLY A 123 22.05 -3.34 -19.43
C GLY A 123 21.30 -2.06 -19.84
N ASP A 124 19.98 -2.14 -20.01
CA ASP A 124 19.08 -1.02 -20.32
C ASP A 124 18.15 -0.64 -19.17
N LYS A 125 18.26 -1.27 -17.99
CA LYS A 125 17.39 -1.04 -16.82
C LYS A 125 18.18 -0.61 -15.59
N HIS A 126 17.61 0.34 -14.84
CA HIS A 126 18.08 0.68 -13.50
C HIS A 126 17.92 -0.53 -12.56
N GLN A 127 18.81 -0.65 -11.58
CA GLN A 127 18.62 -1.58 -10.47
C GLN A 127 17.23 -1.30 -9.86
N ALA A 128 16.40 -2.33 -9.82
CA ALA A 128 15.04 -2.22 -9.30
C ALA A 128 14.87 -3.22 -8.15
N LEU A 129 14.09 -2.83 -7.15
CA LEU A 129 13.73 -3.70 -6.03
C LEU A 129 12.22 -3.90 -5.98
N GLY A 130 11.76 -5.14 -6.14
CA GLY A 130 10.38 -5.54 -5.85
C GLY A 130 10.14 -5.70 -4.34
N ILE A 131 9.10 -5.05 -3.82
CA ILE A 131 8.59 -5.22 -2.46
C ILE A 131 7.10 -5.52 -2.54
N SER A 132 6.65 -6.58 -1.87
CA SER A 132 5.24 -6.82 -1.63
C SER A 132 4.94 -6.59 -0.16
N ALA A 133 3.75 -6.08 0.14
CA ALA A 133 3.27 -5.90 1.51
C ALA A 133 1.83 -6.41 1.64
N LEU A 134 1.54 -7.19 2.67
CA LEU A 134 0.18 -7.47 3.12
C LEU A 134 -0.32 -6.31 3.96
N VAL A 135 -1.57 -5.94 3.74
CA VAL A 135 -2.24 -4.92 4.54
C VAL A 135 -3.26 -5.58 5.43
N TYR A 136 -3.07 -5.44 6.75
CA TYR A 136 -3.98 -6.01 7.73
C TYR A 136 -5.27 -5.19 7.84
N PRO A 137 -6.46 -5.83 7.85
CA PRO A 137 -7.70 -5.13 8.08
C PRO A 137 -7.80 -4.64 9.53
N GLN A 138 -8.12 -3.37 9.70
CA GLN A 138 -8.37 -2.80 11.02
C GLN A 138 -9.77 -3.19 11.55
N THR A 139 -9.91 -3.31 12.87
CA THR A 139 -11.18 -3.64 13.54
C THR A 139 -12.26 -2.58 13.28
N ALA A 140 -11.83 -1.32 13.22
CA ALA A 140 -12.64 -0.16 12.87
C ALA A 140 -11.96 0.65 11.75
N VAL A 141 -12.74 1.55 11.14
CA VAL A 141 -12.18 2.60 10.30
C VAL A 141 -11.26 3.47 11.16
N PHE A 142 -10.08 3.80 10.65
CA PHE A 142 -9.12 4.66 11.33
C PHE A 142 -9.06 6.04 10.66
N ALA A 143 -8.63 7.04 11.42
CA ALA A 143 -8.43 8.41 10.95
C ALA A 143 -6.95 8.75 10.95
N VAL A 144 -6.55 9.60 10.01
CA VAL A 144 -5.19 10.13 9.93
C VAL A 144 -5.29 11.65 10.02
N THR A 145 -4.57 12.24 10.97
CA THR A 145 -4.39 13.69 11.03
C THR A 145 -3.20 14.07 10.17
N PRO A 146 -3.37 14.88 9.12
CA PRO A 146 -2.30 15.05 8.13
C PRO A 146 -1.03 15.70 8.69
N SER A 147 -1.12 16.57 9.69
CA SER A 147 0.06 17.21 10.29
C SER A 147 0.85 16.34 11.27
N THR A 148 0.28 15.25 11.79
CA THR A 148 0.94 14.42 12.83
C THR A 148 1.04 12.94 12.45
N GLY A 149 0.30 12.52 11.42
CA GLY A 149 0.16 11.13 11.00
C GLY A 149 0.89 10.80 9.71
N LEU A 150 1.65 11.73 9.13
CA LEU A 150 2.29 11.60 7.83
C LEU A 150 3.70 12.20 7.82
N PRO A 151 4.57 11.83 6.86
CA PRO A 151 5.88 12.43 6.67
C PRO A 151 5.78 13.94 6.41
N THR A 152 6.75 14.72 6.88
CA THR A 152 6.77 16.19 6.71
C THR A 152 6.88 16.60 5.25
N GLU A 153 7.60 15.81 4.44
CA GLU A 153 7.85 15.98 3.01
C GLU A 153 6.58 15.85 2.16
N CYS A 154 5.53 15.23 2.71
CA CYS A 154 4.20 15.19 2.12
C CYS A 154 3.47 16.55 2.18
N GLY A 155 4.07 17.59 2.78
CA GLY A 155 3.66 19.01 2.64
C GLY A 155 2.44 19.42 3.47
N LEU A 156 2.33 18.93 4.70
CA LEU A 156 1.07 18.91 5.45
C LEU A 156 1.08 19.91 6.60
N THR A 157 0.68 21.15 6.33
CA THR A 157 0.41 22.14 7.39
C THR A 157 -1.04 22.60 7.32
N GLY A 158 -1.81 22.35 8.39
CA GLY A 158 -3.09 23.03 8.64
C GLY A 158 -4.39 22.26 8.36
N ALA A 159 -4.37 20.92 8.24
CA ALA A 159 -5.55 20.16 7.86
C ALA A 159 -6.28 19.42 9.01
N SER A 160 -7.57 19.20 8.80
CA SER A 160 -8.46 18.42 9.67
C SER A 160 -8.18 16.91 9.55
N PRO A 161 -8.42 16.12 10.61
CA PRO A 161 -8.32 14.67 10.54
C PRO A 161 -9.20 14.09 9.42
N ILE A 162 -8.60 13.33 8.52
CA ILE A 162 -9.32 12.60 7.48
C ILE A 162 -9.65 11.23 8.03
N THR A 163 -10.94 10.99 8.27
CA THR A 163 -11.47 9.66 8.57
C THR A 163 -11.57 8.86 7.28
N GLY A 164 -10.89 7.72 7.19
CA GLY A 164 -11.07 6.80 6.07
C GLY A 164 -12.52 6.30 5.99
N THR A 165 -12.88 5.61 4.92
CA THR A 165 -14.10 4.77 4.86
C THR A 165 -13.75 3.29 4.72
N ASN A 166 -12.46 3.00 4.57
CA ASN A 166 -11.91 1.68 4.32
C ASN A 166 -11.07 1.24 5.53
N ARG A 167 -11.16 -0.04 5.89
CA ARG A 167 -10.44 -0.63 7.02
C ARG A 167 -9.00 -1.03 6.69
N PHE A 168 -8.61 -0.97 5.42
CA PHE A 168 -7.27 -1.35 4.97
C PHE A 168 -6.36 -0.12 4.78
N TYR A 169 -6.90 0.98 4.26
CA TYR A 169 -6.11 2.18 3.95
C TYR A 169 -6.98 3.44 4.02
N THR A 170 -6.33 4.59 4.17
CA THR A 170 -6.95 5.91 4.07
C THR A 170 -6.26 6.71 2.97
N ILE A 171 -7.04 7.40 2.14
CA ILE A 171 -6.51 8.35 1.15
C ILE A 171 -6.66 9.74 1.75
N VAL A 172 -5.53 10.44 1.84
CA VAL A 172 -5.48 11.83 2.29
C VAL A 172 -5.31 12.71 1.07
N GLU A 173 -6.15 13.73 0.94
CA GLU A 173 -6.06 14.73 -0.12
C GLU A 173 -5.96 16.12 0.49
N GLU A 174 -4.94 16.88 0.09
CA GLU A 174 -4.73 18.24 0.59
C GLU A 174 -4.49 19.22 -0.53
N THR A 175 -4.96 20.45 -0.36
CA THR A 175 -4.48 21.55 -1.20
C THR A 175 -3.02 21.82 -0.80
N PRO A 176 -2.06 21.80 -1.74
CA PRO A 176 -0.67 22.14 -1.45
C PRO A 176 -0.59 23.53 -0.81
N ALA A 177 0.31 23.69 0.16
CA ALA A 177 0.65 25.00 0.72
C ALA A 177 1.18 25.96 -0.36
#